data_AF-A0A6J6MLI7-F1
#
_entry.id   AF-A0A6J6MLI7-F1
#
_cell.length_a   1.000
_cell.length_b   1.000
_cell.length_c   1.000
_cell.angle_alpha   90.00
_cell.angle_beta   90.00
_cell.angle_gamma   90.00
#
_symmetry.space_group_name_H-M   'P 1'
#
loop_
_entity.id
_entity.type
_entity.pdbx_description
1 polymer ?
#
loop_
_entity_poly.entity_id
_entity_poly.type
_entity_poly.pdbx_seq_one_letter_code
_entity_poly.pdbx_strand_id
1 'polypeptide(L)'
;MIKRNGLAIALTVLLIGGVVSPAQAANKSGAACKTANAKAKIGGKSYVCSKNPIVVNAKNTWVVADCLTSNAAYNKGTTQLTEEKIKRGVFLAQTAATESDQTLSVADREMLAQAKKDGLNLYDTIINTYNTLSKMNKQVRDLACTPGL
;
A
#
# COMPACT_ATOMS: atom_id res chain seq x y z
N MET A 1 72.48 13.30 -12.41
CA MET A 1 71.54 14.40 -12.13
C MET A 1 70.82 14.75 -13.43
N ILE A 2 69.55 14.36 -13.57
CA ILE A 2 68.73 14.56 -14.78
C ILE A 2 67.40 15.17 -14.35
N LYS A 3 67.11 16.37 -14.87
CA LYS A 3 65.84 17.10 -14.71
C LYS A 3 64.73 16.45 -15.54
N ARG A 4 63.50 16.40 -15.01
CA ARG A 4 62.24 16.24 -15.75
C ARG A 4 61.08 16.66 -14.83
N ASN A 5 60.63 17.91 -14.96
CA ASN A 5 59.46 18.33 -15.75
C ASN A 5 58.16 18.09 -14.98
N GLY A 6 57.67 19.19 -14.39
CA GLY A 6 56.37 19.25 -13.73
C GLY A 6 55.24 18.93 -14.69
N LEU A 7 54.32 18.10 -14.23
CA LEU A 7 53.02 17.88 -14.82
C LEU A 7 52.00 18.50 -13.86
N ALA A 8 51.39 19.61 -14.30
CA ALA A 8 50.35 20.31 -13.56
C ALA A 8 49.11 19.41 -13.44
N ILE A 9 48.66 19.16 -12.21
CA ILE A 9 47.38 18.53 -11.93
C ILE A 9 46.30 19.58 -12.23
N ALA A 10 45.64 19.46 -13.39
CA ALA A 10 44.46 20.24 -13.69
C ALA A 10 43.30 19.75 -12.80
N LEU A 11 43.10 20.41 -11.66
CA LEU A 11 41.89 20.32 -10.86
C LEU A 11 40.75 20.99 -11.63
N THR A 12 40.06 20.24 -12.48
CA THR A 12 38.76 20.64 -13.01
C THR A 12 37.73 20.59 -11.88
N VAL A 13 37.54 21.72 -11.22
CA VAL A 13 36.37 21.96 -10.38
C VAL A 13 35.15 21.95 -11.31
N LEU A 14 34.50 20.79 -11.40
CA LEU A 14 33.14 20.68 -11.91
C LEU A 14 32.24 21.49 -10.97
N LEU A 15 31.99 22.74 -11.35
CA LEU A 15 30.86 23.52 -10.86
C LEU A 15 29.59 22.80 -11.35
N ILE A 16 29.11 21.83 -10.56
CA ILE A 16 27.72 21.37 -10.65
C ILE A 16 26.87 22.50 -10.06
N GLY A 17 26.79 23.61 -10.80
CA GLY A 17 25.76 24.62 -10.62
C GLY A 17 24.45 23.97 -11.03
N GLY A 18 23.78 23.35 -10.06
CA GLY A 18 22.42 22.90 -10.24
C GLY A 18 21.60 24.10 -10.72
N VAL A 19 21.12 24.03 -11.96
CA VAL A 19 20.12 24.96 -12.46
C VAL A 19 18.88 24.81 -11.57
N VAL A 20 18.77 25.67 -10.56
CA VAL A 20 17.53 25.90 -9.86
C VAL A 20 16.60 26.58 -10.87
N SER A 21 15.91 25.75 -11.65
CA SER A 21 14.87 26.24 -12.53
C SER A 21 13.87 27.05 -11.68
N PRO A 22 13.37 28.21 -12.15
CA PRO A 22 12.45 29.07 -11.39
C PRO A 22 11.13 28.40 -10.99
N ALA A 23 10.92 27.14 -11.39
CA ALA A 23 9.76 26.32 -11.06
C ALA A 23 9.73 25.84 -9.59
N GLN A 24 10.75 26.13 -8.78
CA GLN A 24 10.64 26.00 -7.31
C GLN A 24 9.87 27.19 -6.68
N ALA A 25 8.80 27.66 -7.32
CA ALA A 25 7.70 28.22 -6.54
C ALA A 25 7.32 27.14 -5.52
N ALA A 26 7.73 27.34 -4.27
CA ALA A 26 7.83 26.31 -3.25
C ALA A 26 6.65 25.33 -3.34
N ASN A 27 6.91 24.12 -3.84
CA ASN A 27 5.88 23.10 -3.98
C ASN A 27 5.19 22.98 -2.62
N LYS A 28 3.87 23.15 -2.57
CA LYS A 28 3.08 23.03 -1.34
C LYS A 28 2.35 21.70 -1.33
N SER A 29 2.18 21.12 -0.14
CA SER A 29 1.32 19.95 0.07
C SER A 29 -0.06 20.20 -0.56
N GLY A 30 -0.54 19.28 -1.38
CA GLY A 30 -1.83 19.38 -2.07
C GLY A 30 -1.92 20.39 -3.22
N ALA A 31 -0.86 21.17 -3.50
CA ALA A 31 -0.88 22.08 -4.65
C ALA A 31 -0.85 21.31 -5.97
N ALA A 32 -1.46 21.89 -7.01
CA ALA A 32 -1.46 21.32 -8.34
C ALA A 32 -0.04 21.14 -8.88
N CYS A 33 0.18 20.03 -9.60
CA CYS A 33 1.45 19.71 -10.22
C CYS A 33 1.21 19.22 -11.66
N LYS A 34 2.17 19.51 -12.55
CA LYS A 34 1.99 19.27 -14.00
C LYS A 34 2.43 17.86 -14.40
N THR A 35 3.61 17.45 -13.97
CA THR A 35 4.25 16.21 -14.42
C THR A 35 3.92 15.07 -13.48
N ALA A 36 3.04 14.16 -13.92
CA ALA A 36 2.72 12.96 -13.15
C ALA A 36 3.98 12.17 -12.78
N ASN A 37 4.00 11.60 -11.58
CA ASN A 37 5.12 10.87 -10.97
C ASN A 37 6.39 11.71 -10.70
N ALA A 38 6.35 13.03 -10.92
CA ALA A 38 7.40 13.91 -10.43
C ALA A 38 7.51 13.77 -8.91
N LYS A 39 8.73 13.84 -8.39
CA LYS A 39 9.03 13.74 -6.97
C LYS A 39 9.55 15.07 -6.44
N ALA A 40 9.16 15.42 -5.23
CA ALA A 40 9.64 16.60 -4.53
C ALA A 40 9.82 16.33 -3.04
N LYS A 41 10.66 17.14 -2.38
CA LYS A 41 10.66 17.24 -0.93
C LYS A 41 10.05 18.57 -0.51
N ILE A 42 9.07 18.52 0.40
CA ILE A 42 8.32 19.68 0.90
C ILE A 42 8.27 19.53 2.42
N GLY A 43 8.82 20.50 3.17
CA GLY A 43 8.86 20.43 4.63
C GLY A 43 9.52 19.15 5.19
N GLY A 44 10.55 18.62 4.50
CA GLY A 44 11.25 17.39 4.89
C GLY A 44 10.58 16.07 4.49
N LYS A 45 9.29 16.10 4.12
CA LYS A 45 8.53 14.92 3.67
C LYS A 45 8.68 14.70 2.17
N SER A 46 8.51 13.45 1.74
CA SER A 46 8.55 13.06 0.32
C SER A 46 7.17 13.16 -0.31
N TYR A 47 7.10 13.78 -1.49
CA TYR A 47 5.87 13.98 -2.25
C TYR A 47 6.00 13.43 -3.67
N VAL A 48 4.87 12.99 -4.21
CA VAL A 48 4.72 12.52 -5.59
C VAL A 48 3.57 13.28 -6.24
N CYS A 49 3.81 13.78 -7.44
CA CYS A 49 2.77 14.40 -8.25
C CYS A 49 1.83 13.32 -8.78
N SER A 50 0.64 13.21 -8.19
CA SER A 50 -0.35 12.19 -8.56
C SER A 50 -1.76 12.65 -8.21
N LYS A 51 -2.76 11.87 -8.63
CA LYS A 51 -4.13 12.02 -8.15
C LYS A 51 -4.21 11.57 -6.70
N ASN A 52 -4.82 12.40 -5.85
CA ASN A 52 -5.07 12.01 -4.47
C ASN A 52 -6.14 10.90 -4.43
N PRO A 53 -5.84 9.70 -3.88
CA PRO A 53 -6.74 8.56 -3.94
C PRO A 53 -8.02 8.71 -3.11
N ILE A 54 -8.09 9.66 -2.17
CA ILE A 54 -9.30 9.89 -1.36
C ILE A 54 -10.23 10.97 -1.95
N VAL A 55 -9.79 11.66 -3.00
CA VAL A 55 -10.57 12.74 -3.65
C VAL A 55 -11.18 12.21 -4.94
N VAL A 56 -12.51 12.25 -5.03
CA VAL A 56 -13.25 11.88 -6.25
C VAL A 56 -12.91 12.88 -7.37
N ASN A 57 -12.64 12.37 -8.58
CA ASN A 57 -12.26 13.18 -9.75
C ASN A 57 -11.02 14.06 -9.53
N ALA A 58 -10.06 13.59 -8.74
CA ALA A 58 -8.85 14.34 -8.41
C ALA A 58 -8.04 14.77 -9.65
N LYS A 59 -7.55 16.01 -9.61
CA LYS A 59 -6.46 16.50 -10.46
C LYS A 59 -5.10 16.06 -9.88
N ASN A 60 -4.04 16.19 -10.67
CA ASN A 60 -2.69 15.93 -10.19
C ASN A 60 -2.28 17.00 -9.15
N THR A 61 -1.87 16.55 -7.98
CA THR A 61 -1.40 17.38 -6.87
C THR A 61 -0.16 16.77 -6.24
N TRP A 62 0.58 17.55 -5.44
CA TRP A 62 1.64 17.01 -4.60
C TRP A 62 1.04 16.23 -3.44
N VAL A 63 1.01 14.91 -3.59
CA VAL A 63 0.52 13.94 -2.61
C VAL A 63 1.69 13.39 -1.83
N VAL A 64 1.60 13.31 -0.50
CA VAL A 64 2.68 12.73 0.32
C VAL A 64 2.86 11.25 -0.05
N ALA A 65 4.10 10.76 -0.12
CA ALA A 65 4.36 9.39 -0.54
C ALA A 65 3.66 8.35 0.36
N ASP A 66 3.57 8.63 1.67
CA ASP A 66 2.91 7.77 2.66
C ASP A 66 1.40 7.62 2.41
N CYS A 67 0.75 8.60 1.79
CA CYS A 67 -0.65 8.49 1.37
C CYS A 67 -0.81 7.38 0.32
N LEU A 68 0.09 7.33 -0.67
CA LEU A 68 0.05 6.33 -1.73
C LEU A 68 0.32 4.92 -1.17
N THR A 69 1.32 4.79 -0.30
CA THR A 69 1.65 3.54 0.38
C THR A 69 0.48 3.05 1.24
N SER A 70 -0.11 3.94 2.05
CA SER A 70 -1.23 3.60 2.92
C SER A 70 -2.49 3.26 2.13
N ASN A 71 -2.73 3.92 1.00
CA ASN A 71 -3.81 3.56 0.08
C ASN A 71 -3.62 2.16 -0.52
N ALA A 72 -2.39 1.81 -0.91
CA ALA A 72 -2.09 0.46 -1.39
C ALA A 72 -2.33 -0.59 -0.30
N ALA A 73 -1.93 -0.31 0.95
CA ALA A 73 -2.18 -1.18 2.10
C ALA A 73 -3.69 -1.34 2.40
N TYR A 74 -4.46 -0.26 2.30
CA TYR A 74 -5.92 -0.29 2.44
C TYR A 74 -6.55 -1.21 1.37
N ASN A 75 -6.22 -0.98 0.09
CA ASN A 75 -6.76 -1.76 -1.01
C ASN A 75 -6.42 -3.25 -0.87
N LYS A 76 -5.15 -3.56 -0.55
CA LYS A 76 -4.73 -4.95 -0.30
C LYS A 76 -5.54 -5.58 0.84
N GLY A 77 -5.74 -4.86 1.94
CA GLY A 77 -6.56 -5.33 3.07
C GLY A 77 -8.02 -5.62 2.66
N THR A 78 -8.61 -4.76 1.83
CA THR A 78 -9.98 -4.99 1.34
C THR A 78 -10.10 -6.17 0.37
N THR A 79 -9.09 -6.38 -0.48
CA THR A 79 -9.02 -7.56 -1.35
C THR A 79 -8.93 -8.83 -0.53
N GLN A 80 -8.00 -8.89 0.44
CA GLN A 80 -7.83 -10.03 1.33
C GLN A 80 -9.11 -10.34 2.13
N LEU A 81 -9.78 -9.31 2.67
CA LEU A 81 -11.07 -9.49 3.34
C LEU A 81 -12.12 -10.16 2.44
N THR A 82 -12.15 -9.81 1.16
CA THR A 82 -13.08 -10.40 0.19
C THR A 82 -12.70 -11.84 -0.14
N GLU A 83 -11.41 -12.10 -0.37
CA GLU A 83 -10.90 -13.45 -0.61
C GLU A 83 -11.19 -14.41 0.55
N GLU A 84 -11.01 -13.97 1.80
CA GLU A 84 -11.29 -14.80 2.97
C GLU A 84 -12.78 -15.09 3.16
N LYS A 85 -13.66 -14.13 2.83
CA LYS A 85 -15.11 -14.38 2.79
C LYS A 85 -15.47 -15.44 1.74
N ILE A 86 -14.83 -15.40 0.57
CA ILE A 86 -15.01 -16.41 -0.47
C ILE A 86 -14.52 -17.77 0.01
N LYS A 87 -13.30 -17.86 0.57
CA LYS A 87 -12.74 -19.10 1.11
C LYS A 87 -13.62 -19.72 2.18
N ARG A 88 -14.17 -18.91 3.09
CA ARG A 88 -15.16 -19.37 4.08
C ARG A 88 -16.40 -19.97 3.43
N GLY A 89 -16.97 -19.30 2.42
CA GLY A 89 -18.13 -19.82 1.68
C GLY A 89 -17.82 -21.12 0.95
N VAL A 90 -16.64 -21.21 0.34
CA VAL A 90 -16.14 -22.41 -0.33
C VAL A 90 -15.92 -23.56 0.65
N PHE A 91 -15.35 -23.31 1.83
CA PHE A 91 -15.21 -24.29 2.91
C PHE A 91 -16.58 -24.80 3.40
N LEU A 92 -17.53 -23.89 3.60
CA LEU A 92 -18.89 -24.25 3.98
C LEU A 92 -19.57 -25.15 2.94
N ALA A 93 -19.40 -24.83 1.65
CA ALA A 93 -19.96 -25.62 0.57
C ALA A 93 -19.31 -27.01 0.45
N GLN A 94 -17.98 -27.10 0.58
CA GLN A 94 -17.25 -28.37 0.55
C GLN A 94 -17.65 -29.27 1.73
N THR A 95 -17.71 -28.71 2.93
CA THR A 95 -18.14 -29.48 4.12
C THR A 95 -19.59 -29.96 4.01
N ALA A 96 -20.50 -29.14 3.47
CA ALA A 96 -21.87 -29.57 3.21
C ALA A 96 -21.97 -30.73 2.19
N ALA A 97 -21.12 -30.72 1.16
CA ALA A 97 -21.04 -31.83 0.20
C ALA A 97 -20.57 -33.12 0.88
N THR A 98 -19.55 -33.05 1.74
CA THR A 98 -19.06 -34.20 2.51
C THR A 98 -20.10 -34.69 3.53
N GLU A 99 -20.84 -33.79 4.20
CA GLU A 99 -21.90 -34.15 5.15
C GLU A 99 -23.05 -34.94 4.50
N SER A 100 -23.25 -34.79 3.18
CA SER A 100 -24.28 -35.52 2.44
C SER A 100 -23.92 -36.97 2.10
N ASP A 101 -22.68 -37.39 2.35
CA ASP A 101 -22.22 -38.75 2.12
C ASP A 101 -22.82 -39.72 3.16
N GLN A 102 -23.76 -40.56 2.69
CA GLN A 102 -24.46 -41.54 3.52
C GLN A 102 -23.57 -42.73 3.94
N THR A 103 -22.37 -42.88 3.38
CA THR A 103 -21.45 -43.96 3.71
C THR A 103 -20.60 -43.69 4.96
N LEU A 104 -20.60 -42.44 5.45
CA LEU A 104 -19.88 -42.05 6.66
C LEU A 104 -20.41 -42.79 7.90
N SER A 105 -19.50 -43.15 8.81
CA SER A 105 -19.89 -43.66 10.12
C SER A 105 -20.46 -42.55 11.01
N VAL A 106 -21.10 -42.91 12.13
CA VAL A 106 -21.56 -41.91 13.12
C VAL A 106 -20.38 -41.10 13.67
N ALA A 107 -19.27 -41.77 14.00
CA ALA A 107 -18.07 -41.11 14.51
C ALA A 107 -17.48 -40.14 13.48
N ASP A 108 -17.44 -40.51 12.19
CA ASP A 108 -16.93 -39.62 11.14
C ASP A 108 -17.81 -38.39 10.94
N ARG A 109 -19.14 -38.54 11.05
CA ARG A 109 -20.07 -37.40 10.99
C ARG A 109 -19.86 -36.44 12.16
N GLU A 110 -19.65 -36.94 13.36
CA GLU A 110 -19.37 -36.10 14.54
C GLU A 110 -18.03 -35.36 14.39
N MET A 111 -16.99 -36.04 13.92
CA MET A 111 -15.69 -35.42 13.64
C MET A 111 -15.81 -34.34 12.56
N LEU A 112 -16.55 -34.60 11.47
CA LEU A 112 -16.76 -33.62 10.40
C LEU A 112 -17.52 -32.39 10.89
N ALA A 113 -18.57 -32.58 11.68
CA ALA A 113 -19.33 -31.47 12.27
C ALA A 113 -18.46 -30.58 13.17
N GLN A 114 -17.59 -31.19 13.97
CA GLN A 114 -16.63 -30.47 14.80
C GLN A 114 -15.57 -29.73 13.95
N ALA A 115 -14.98 -30.39 12.95
CA ALA A 115 -14.01 -29.78 12.04
C ALA A 115 -14.62 -28.60 11.26
N LYS A 116 -15.87 -28.71 10.81
CA LYS A 116 -16.61 -27.63 10.17
C LYS A 116 -16.79 -26.44 11.11
N LYS A 117 -17.20 -26.68 12.36
CA LYS A 117 -17.36 -25.62 13.36
C LYS A 117 -16.04 -24.89 13.61
N ASP A 118 -14.96 -25.63 13.82
CA ASP A 118 -13.65 -25.05 14.10
C ASP A 118 -13.07 -24.30 12.88
N GLY A 119 -13.24 -24.84 11.68
CA GLY A 119 -12.85 -24.17 10.44
C GLY A 119 -13.62 -22.87 10.20
N LEU A 120 -14.94 -22.85 10.42
CA LEU A 120 -15.75 -21.63 10.31
C LEU A 120 -15.33 -20.58 11.34
N ASN A 121 -15.07 -20.98 12.59
CA ASN A 121 -14.58 -20.08 13.63
C ASN A 121 -13.22 -19.46 13.27
N LEU A 122 -12.32 -20.24 12.67
CA LEU A 122 -11.04 -19.74 12.18
C LEU A 122 -11.24 -18.71 11.07
N TYR A 123 -12.07 -19.01 10.06
CA TYR A 123 -12.39 -18.06 9.00
C TYR A 123 -13.03 -16.77 9.55
N ASP A 124 -13.95 -16.88 10.50
CA ASP A 124 -14.59 -15.71 11.12
C ASP A 124 -13.55 -14.84 11.86
N THR A 125 -12.61 -15.47 12.56
CA THR A 125 -11.49 -14.77 13.22
C THR A 125 -10.60 -14.04 12.21
N ILE A 126 -10.24 -14.72 11.11
CA ILE A 126 -9.41 -14.16 10.04
C ILE A 126 -10.12 -12.97 9.37
N ILE A 127 -11.40 -13.13 9.00
CA ILE A 127 -12.24 -12.09 8.39
C ILE A 127 -12.33 -10.87 9.31
N ASN A 128 -12.56 -11.07 10.61
CA ASN A 128 -12.62 -9.98 11.58
C ASN A 128 -11.27 -9.26 11.73
N THR A 129 -10.17 -9.99 11.65
CA THR A 129 -8.82 -9.43 11.65
C THR A 129 -8.57 -8.55 10.43
N TYR A 130 -8.86 -9.04 9.22
CA TYR A 130 -8.72 -8.24 8.00
C TYR A 130 -9.67 -7.03 7.97
N ASN A 131 -10.89 -7.18 8.49
CA ASN A 131 -11.83 -6.06 8.63
C ASN A 131 -11.25 -4.97 9.53
N THR A 132 -10.67 -5.33 10.67
CA THR A 132 -10.02 -4.39 11.58
C THR A 132 -8.79 -3.73 10.93
N LEU A 133 -7.92 -4.53 10.30
CA LEU A 133 -6.74 -4.03 9.60
C LEU A 133 -7.09 -3.06 8.47
N SER A 134 -8.09 -3.39 7.65
CA SER A 134 -8.55 -2.51 6.57
C SER A 134 -9.10 -1.19 7.10
N LYS A 135 -9.85 -1.19 8.22
CA LYS A 135 -10.30 0.05 8.87
C LYS A 135 -9.13 0.90 9.35
N MET A 136 -8.13 0.30 10.01
CA MET A 136 -6.93 1.02 10.45
C MET A 136 -6.15 1.59 9.27
N ASN A 137 -5.91 0.79 8.22
CA ASN A 137 -5.25 1.25 6.99
C ASN A 137 -6.02 2.39 6.32
N LYS A 138 -7.36 2.36 6.36
CA LYS A 138 -8.19 3.46 5.87
C LYS A 138 -7.95 4.73 6.67
N GLN A 139 -7.92 4.66 8.00
CA GLN A 139 -7.67 5.83 8.84
C GLN A 139 -6.28 6.41 8.60
N VAL A 140 -5.24 5.57 8.55
CA VAL A 140 -3.87 5.99 8.25
C VAL A 140 -3.78 6.62 6.86
N ARG A 141 -4.43 6.01 5.86
CA ARG A 141 -4.55 6.58 4.52
C ARG A 141 -5.22 7.95 4.56
N ASP A 142 -6.40 8.06 5.14
CA ASP A 142 -7.18 9.30 5.14
C ASP A 142 -6.39 10.43 5.82
N LEU A 143 -5.66 10.11 6.90
CA LEU A 143 -4.78 11.06 7.58
C LEU A 143 -3.60 11.47 6.68
N ALA A 144 -2.86 10.52 6.11
CA ALA A 144 -1.72 10.81 5.24
C ALA A 144 -2.14 11.54 3.95
N CYS A 145 -3.33 11.25 3.43
CA CYS A 145 -3.83 11.83 2.18
C CYS A 145 -4.52 13.19 2.39
N THR A 146 -4.69 13.64 3.63
CA THR A 146 -5.26 14.97 3.90
C THR A 146 -4.22 16.05 3.54
N PRO A 147 -4.54 16.98 2.62
CA PRO A 147 -3.61 18.05 2.24
C PRO A 147 -3.21 18.93 3.44
N GLY A 148 -1.95 19.36 3.48
CA GLY A 148 -1.48 20.32 4.48
C GLY A 148 -0.91 19.72 5.79
N LEU A 149 -0.89 18.38 5.91
CA LEU A 149 -0.02 17.65 6.86
C LEU A 149 1.40 17.48 6.31
#